data_AF-A0A8H6J1Z9-F1
#
_entry.id   AF-A0A8H6J1Z9-F1
#
_cell.length_a   1.000
_cell.length_b   1.000
_cell.length_c   1.000
_cell.angle_alpha   90.00
_cell.angle_beta   90.00
_cell.angle_gamma   90.00
#
_symmetry.space_group_name_H-M   'P 1'
#
loop_
_entity.id
_entity.type
_entity.pdbx_description
1 polymer ?
#
loop_
_entity_poly.entity_id
_entity_poly.type
_entity_poly.pdbx_seq_one_letter_code
_entity_poly.pdbx_strand_id
1 'polypeptide(L)' 'MQAAVVKEFGKPWTLEEIPVPTAELLGVHDILIKVAVASFCHTDMMVLNGLFHEAPSGLAGS' A
#
# COMPACT_ATOMS: atom_id res chain seq x y z
N MET A 1 -7.53 -0.02 -13.19
CA MET A 1 -8.16 0.45 -11.95
C MET A 1 -7.36 1.64 -11.46
N GLN A 2 -8.04 2.66 -10.96
CA GLN A 2 -7.35 3.83 -10.41
C GLN A 2 -6.74 3.51 -9.04
N ALA A 3 -5.50 3.94 -8.83
CA ALA A 3 -4.78 3.78 -7.58
C ALA A 3 -3.99 5.04 -7.24
N ALA A 4 -3.94 5.40 -5.95
CA ALA A 4 -3.00 6.39 -5.44
C ALA A 4 -1.64 5.72 -5.20
N VAL A 5 -0.61 6.12 -5.94
CA VAL A 5 0.71 5.46 -5.95
C VAL A 5 1.77 6.41 -5.37
N VAL A 6 2.49 5.94 -4.37
CA VAL A 6 3.67 6.62 -3.82
C VAL A 6 4.90 6.13 -4.59
N LYS A 7 5.50 7.02 -5.39
CA LYS A 7 6.72 6.70 -6.17
C LYS A 7 8.01 7.05 -5.44
N GLU A 8 7.95 8.00 -4.52
CA GLU A 8 9.10 8.52 -3.78
C GLU A 8 8.63 9.06 -2.43
N PHE A 9 9.40 8.81 -1.37
CA PHE A 9 9.08 9.30 -0.03
C PHE A 9 9.08 10.84 0.02
N GLY A 10 8.18 11.39 0.83
CA GLY A 10 8.05 12.84 1.03
C GLY A 10 7.49 13.62 -0.17
N LYS A 11 7.14 12.95 -1.27
CA LYS A 11 6.42 13.55 -2.41
C LYS A 11 4.96 13.16 -2.39
N PRO A 12 4.03 14.02 -2.87
CA PRO A 12 2.64 13.63 -3.05
C PRO A 12 2.51 12.37 -3.91
N TRP A 13 1.56 11.51 -3.58
CA TRP A 13 1.20 10.38 -4.43
C TRP A 13 0.56 10.86 -5.74
N THR A 14 0.61 10.00 -6.75
CA THR A 14 0.00 10.22 -8.06
C THR A 14 -1.18 9.30 -8.27
N LEU A 15 -2.23 9.77 -8.95
CA LEU A 15 -3.36 8.93 -9.34
C LEU A 15 -3.03 8.26 -10.68
N GLU A 16 -3.00 6.93 -10.70
CA GLU A 16 -2.56 6.15 -11.86
C GLU A 16 -3.56 5.03 -12.19
N GLU A 17 -3.63 4.65 -13.46
CA GLU A 17 -4.33 3.45 -13.91
C GLU A 17 -3.39 2.25 -13.86
N ILE A 18 -3.75 1.25 -13.06
CA ILE A 18 -2.99 0.00 -12.92
C ILE A 18 -3.82 -1.22 -13.35
N PRO A 19 -3.20 -2.30 -13.85
CA PRO A 19 -3.92 -3.54 -14.15
C PRO A 19 -4.62 -4.09 -12.91
N VAL A 20 -5.84 -4.61 -13.09
CA VAL A 20 -6.53 -5.36 -12.03
C VAL A 20 -5.94 -6.77 -11.98
N PRO A 21 -5.59 -7.30 -10.79
CA PRO A 21 -5.15 -8.68 -10.66
C PRO A 21 -6.18 -9.66 -11.24
N THR A 22 -5.71 -10.69 -11.93
CA THR A 22 -6.56 -11.76 -12.46
C THR A 22 -6.57 -12.95 -11.52
N ALA A 23 -7.50 -13.90 -11.73
CA ALA A 23 -7.64 -15.06 -10.86
C ALA A 23 -6.36 -15.92 -10.80
N GLU A 24 -5.58 -15.93 -11.87
CA GLU A 24 -4.32 -16.68 -11.96
C GLU A 24 -3.20 -16.08 -11.10
N LEU A 25 -3.31 -14.81 -10.70
CA LEU A 25 -2.35 -14.13 -9.82
C LEU A 25 -2.68 -14.32 -8.33
N LEU A 26 -3.82 -14.93 -8.00
CA LEU A 26 -4.29 -15.07 -6.62
C LEU A 26 -3.89 -16.43 -6.03
N GLY A 27 -3.41 -16.41 -4.80
CA GLY A 27 -3.20 -17.62 -4.00
C GLY A 27 -4.53 -18.25 -3.57
N VAL A 28 -4.46 -19.50 -3.09
CA VAL A 28 -5.64 -20.29 -2.67
C VAL A 28 -6.48 -19.61 -1.57
N HIS A 29 -5.88 -18.70 -0.80
CA HIS A 29 -6.51 -18.00 0.31
C HIS A 29 -6.68 -16.50 0.08
N ASP A 30 -6.37 -15.99 -1.12
CA ASP A 30 -6.51 -14.58 -1.43
C ASP A 30 -7.93 -14.25 -1.90
N ILE A 31 -8.35 -13.01 -1.65
CA ILE A 31 -9.64 -12.50 -2.09
C ILE A 31 -9.40 -11.21 -2.88
N LEU A 32 -9.93 -11.15 -4.10
CA LEU A 32 -9.95 -9.92 -4.89
C LEU A 32 -11.14 -9.06 -4.47
N ILE A 33 -10.86 -7.87 -3.94
CA ILE A 33 -11.87 -6.94 -3.42
C ILE A 33 -11.96 -5.72 -4.35
N LYS A 34 -13.18 -5.37 -4.74
CA LYS A 34 -13.46 -4.08 -5.39
C LYS A 34 -13.69 -3.01 -4.30
N VAL A 35 -12.70 -2.16 -4.10
CA VAL A 35 -12.78 -1.06 -3.12
C VAL A 35 -13.73 0.02 -3.62
N ALA A 36 -14.80 0.29 -2.87
CA ALA A 36 -15.75 1.37 -3.18
C ALA A 36 -15.32 2.71 -2.57
N VAL A 37 -14.79 2.68 -1.35
CA VAL A 37 -14.29 3.84 -0.60
C VAL A 37 -13.11 3.40 0.26
N ALA A 38 -12.09 4.24 0.37
CA ALA A 38 -10.99 4.08 1.34
C ALA A 38 -10.86 5.36 2.17
N SER A 39 -10.56 5.21 3.46
CA SER A 39 -10.23 6.33 4.35
C SER A 39 -8.74 6.64 4.28
N PHE A 40 -8.38 7.90 4.54
CA PHE A 40 -7.00 8.34 4.71
C PHE A 40 -6.72 8.60 6.19
N CYS A 41 -5.72 7.91 6.75
CA CYS A 41 -5.37 7.98 8.17
C CYS A 41 -3.96 8.57 8.38
N HIS A 42 -3.58 8.81 9.64
CA HIS A 42 -2.24 9.32 9.94
C HIS A 42 -1.13 8.32 9.56
N THR A 43 -1.38 7.01 9.65
CA THR A 43 -0.39 5.99 9.31
C THR A 43 -0.04 6.02 7.82
N ASP A 44 -0.98 6.36 6.93
CA ASP A 44 -0.71 6.52 5.50
C ASP A 44 0.33 7.63 5.27
N MET A 45 0.25 8.71 6.05
CA MET A 45 1.24 9.81 6.01
C MET A 45 2.60 9.36 6.54
N MET A 46 2.63 8.53 7.60
CA MET A 46 3.89 7.98 8.12
C MET A 46 4.59 7.12 7.06
N VAL A 47 3.85 6.30 6.31
CA VAL A 47 4.37 5.50 5.19
C VAL A 47 4.85 6.41 4.06
N LEU A 48 4.06 7.42 3.67
CA LEU A 48 4.42 8.40 2.63
C LEU A 48 5.75 9.10 2.95
N ASN A 49 5.99 9.38 4.23
CA ASN A 49 7.21 10.03 4.70
C ASN A 49 8.38 9.06 4.96
N GLY A 50 8.23 7.77 4.66
CA GLY A 50 9.29 6.78 4.79
C GLY A 50 9.63 6.38 6.23
N LEU A 51 8.76 6.67 7.21
CA LEU A 51 9.05 6.44 8.63
C LEU A 51 9.17 4.95 9.01
N PHE A 52 8.68 4.05 8.15
CA PHE A 52 8.77 2.60 8.31
C PHE A 52 9.77 1.95 7.33
N HIS A 53 10.60 2.75 6.65
CA HIS A 53 11.57 2.23 5.68
C HIS A 53 12.67 1.39 6.32
N GLU A 54 13.07 1.74 7.55
CA GLU A 54 14.06 0.96 8.28
C GLU A 54 13.44 -0.34 8.79
N ALA A 55 14.13 -1.47 8.58
CA ALA A 55 13.77 -2.72 9.23
C ALA A 55 13.82 -2.51 10.76
N PRO A 56 12.90 -3.12 11.54
CA PRO A 56 13.00 -3.04 12.98
C PRO A 56 14.40 -3.50 13.38
N SER A 57 15.10 -2.68 14.17
CA SER A 57 16.47 -2.90 14.62
C SER A 57 16.53 -4.03 15.66
N GLY A 58 16.06 -5.23 15.30
CA GLY A 58 15.88 -6.36 16.21
C GLY A 58 14.83 -6.11 17.30
N LEU A 59 14.15 -7.20 17.69
CA LEU A 59 13.25 -7.29 18.85
C LEU A 59 11.92 -6.53 18.75
N ALA A 60 11.11 -6.87 17.75
CA ALA A 60 9.66 -6.91 17.96
C ALA A 60 9.29 -8.34 18.36
N GLY A 61 9.49 -8.69 19.64
CA GLY A 61 9.13 -10.02 20.16
C GLY A 61 9.93 -10.59 21.35
N SER A 62 10.69 -9.78 22.11
CA SER A 62 11.16 -10.19 23.45
C SER A 62 10.28 -9.62 24.54
#